data_AF-A0A7C7VQ91-F1
#
_entry.id   AF-A0A7C7VQ91-F1
#
_cell.length_a   1.000
_cell.length_b   1.000
_cell.length_c   1.000
_cell.angle_alpha   90.00
_cell.angle_beta   90.00
_cell.angle_gamma   90.00
#
_symmetry.space_group_name_H-M   'P 1'
#
loop_
_entity.id
_entity.type
_entity.pdbx_description
1 polymer ?
#
loop_
_entity_poly.entity_id
_entity_poly.type
_entity_poly.pdbx_seq_one_letter_code
_entity_poly.pdbx_strand_id
1 'polypeptide(L)'
;MFLELEGEMARAGLMTASGVVKENADILITKHIGEISFHTLRDHLVKVCSANGRTVQEVMKEFLRGDTLHLKRSTRELDTEQVQLRLQRKEGDK
;
A
#
# COMPACT_ATOMS: atom_id res chain seq x y z
N MET A 1 -3.39 -24.99 1.13
CA MET A 1 -2.09 -24.41 1.52
C MET A 1 -1.61 -23.32 0.57
N PHE A 2 -1.42 -23.56 -0.75
CA PHE A 2 -1.01 -22.48 -1.69
C PHE A 2 -2.06 -21.35 -1.84
N LEU A 3 -3.36 -21.67 -1.82
CA LEU A 3 -4.46 -20.69 -1.90
C LEU A 3 -4.66 -19.83 -0.64
N GLU A 4 -4.19 -20.28 0.54
CA GLU A 4 -4.31 -19.49 1.78
C GLU A 4 -3.25 -18.37 1.83
N LEU A 5 -2.04 -18.66 1.35
CA LEU A 5 -0.95 -17.70 1.22
C LEU A 5 -1.30 -16.53 0.30
N GLU A 6 -2.03 -16.77 -0.79
CA GLU A 6 -2.50 -15.70 -1.69
C GLU A 6 -3.48 -14.74 -0.98
N GLY A 7 -4.39 -15.28 -0.15
CA GLY A 7 -5.36 -14.49 0.60
C GLY A 7 -4.78 -13.67 1.74
N GLU A 8 -3.67 -14.12 2.34
CA GLU A 8 -2.89 -13.36 3.33
C GLU A 8 -2.00 -12.31 2.67
N MET A 9 -1.29 -12.67 1.60
CA MET A 9 -0.47 -11.71 0.85
C MET A 9 -1.30 -10.58 0.23
N ALA A 10 -2.51 -10.88 -0.26
CA ALA A 10 -3.46 -9.87 -0.73
C ALA A 10 -3.96 -8.91 0.37
N ARG A 11 -3.81 -9.29 1.65
CA ARG A 11 -4.18 -8.44 2.80
C ARG A 11 -2.98 -7.79 3.48
N ALA A 12 -1.77 -8.31 3.29
CA ALA A 12 -0.54 -7.79 3.89
C ALA A 12 -0.39 -6.28 3.65
N GLY A 13 -0.57 -5.82 2.42
CA GLY A 13 -0.47 -4.38 2.09
C GLY A 13 -1.49 -3.51 2.82
N LEU A 14 -2.73 -3.99 3.00
CA LEU A 14 -3.76 -3.25 3.73
C LEU A 14 -3.49 -3.27 5.24
N MET A 15 -3.05 -4.41 5.79
CA MET A 15 -2.66 -4.51 7.20
C MET A 15 -1.47 -3.61 7.52
N THR A 16 -0.47 -3.55 6.64
CA THR A 16 0.65 -2.61 6.78
C THR A 16 0.18 -1.17 6.72
N ALA A 17 -0.70 -0.81 5.77
CA ALA A 17 -1.27 0.54 5.70
C ALA A 17 -2.00 0.92 7.00
N SER A 18 -2.83 0.02 7.53
CA SER A 18 -3.48 0.21 8.84
C SER A 18 -2.49 0.34 9.99
N GLY A 19 -1.36 -0.37 9.94
CA GLY A 19 -0.27 -0.22 10.91
C GLY A 19 0.38 1.15 10.85
N VAL A 20 0.73 1.62 9.65
CA VAL A 20 1.31 2.96 9.42
C VAL A 20 0.41 4.06 9.96
N VAL A 21 -0.91 3.94 9.74
CA VAL A 21 -1.91 4.88 10.30
C VAL A 21 -1.94 4.82 11.82
N LYS A 22 -1.92 3.63 12.43
CA LYS A 22 -1.92 3.48 13.90
C LYS A 22 -0.68 4.07 14.56
N GLU A 23 0.47 4.00 13.89
CA GLU A 23 1.72 4.61 14.36
C GLU A 23 1.76 6.13 14.12
N ASN A 24 0.70 6.74 13.58
CA ASN A 24 0.59 8.17 13.27
C ASN A 24 1.73 8.68 12.37
N ALA A 25 2.17 7.87 11.40
CA ALA A 25 3.21 8.28 10.47
C ALA A 25 2.68 9.28 9.44
N ASP A 26 3.34 10.42 9.29
CA ASP A 26 2.95 11.45 8.31
C ASP A 26 3.34 11.08 6.86
N ILE A 27 4.39 10.27 6.70
CA ILE A 27 5.02 9.99 5.41
C ILE A 27 5.38 8.51 5.29
N LEU A 28 4.98 7.89 4.17
CA LEU A 28 5.42 6.56 3.77
C LEU A 28 6.24 6.65 2.49
N ILE A 29 7.49 6.18 2.53
CA ILE A 29 8.36 6.07 1.35
C ILE A 29 8.42 4.60 0.92
N THR A 30 8.00 4.30 -0.31
CA THR A 30 7.94 2.92 -0.81
C THR A 30 8.25 2.81 -2.30
N LYS A 31 8.74 1.65 -2.74
CA LYS A 31 8.93 1.32 -4.16
C LYS A 31 7.62 1.02 -4.86
N HIS A 32 6.73 0.30 -4.18
CA HIS A 32 5.46 -0.14 -4.75
C HIS A 32 4.35 -0.03 -3.72
N ILE A 33 3.17 0.34 -4.19
CA ILE A 33 1.95 0.38 -3.40
C ILE A 33 0.75 -0.01 -4.27
N GLY A 34 -0.11 -0.87 -3.72
CA GLY A 34 -1.38 -1.25 -4.32
C GLY A 34 -2.46 -0.19 -4.07
N GLU A 35 -3.49 -0.19 -4.92
CA GLU A 35 -4.59 0.78 -4.90
C GLU A 35 -5.29 0.91 -3.54
N ILE A 36 -5.69 -0.20 -2.93
CA ILE A 36 -6.41 -0.19 -1.63
C ILE A 36 -5.54 0.49 -0.56
N SER A 37 -4.29 0.06 -0.41
CA SER A 37 -3.36 0.64 0.57
C SER A 37 -3.10 2.11 0.29
N PHE A 38 -2.97 2.51 -0.97
CA PHE A 38 -2.74 3.89 -1.37
C PHE A 38 -3.90 4.80 -0.95
N HIS A 39 -5.14 4.37 -1.23
CA HIS A 39 -6.33 5.12 -0.82
C HIS A 39 -6.46 5.18 0.70
N THR A 40 -6.29 4.06 1.41
CA THR A 40 -6.33 4.04 2.88
C THR A 40 -5.34 5.04 3.49
N LEU A 41 -4.09 5.07 3.03
CA LEU A 41 -3.09 6.00 3.54
C LEU A 41 -3.45 7.46 3.24
N ARG A 42 -3.88 7.74 2.01
CA ARG A 42 -4.27 9.09 1.58
C ARG A 42 -5.46 9.63 2.37
N ASP A 43 -6.45 8.79 2.66
CA ASP A 43 -7.64 9.18 3.42
C ASP A 43 -7.30 9.52 4.88
N HIS A 44 -6.18 9.01 5.39
CA HIS A 44 -5.61 9.38 6.68
C HIS A 44 -4.50 10.44 6.58
N LEU A 45 -4.44 11.17 5.46
CA LEU A 45 -3.49 12.26 5.21
C LEU A 45 -2.01 11.84 5.23
N VAL A 46 -1.72 10.55 5.09
CA VAL A 46 -0.34 10.05 4.98
C VAL A 46 0.18 10.33 3.58
N LYS A 47 1.29 11.07 3.48
CA LYS A 47 1.95 11.36 2.21
C LYS A 47 2.73 10.14 1.74
N VAL A 48 2.39 9.62 0.56
CA VAL A 48 3.13 8.52 -0.06
C VAL A 48 4.16 9.04 -1.07
N CYS A 49 5.41 8.59 -0.95
CA CYS A 49 6.53 8.98 -1.81
C CYS A 49 7.19 7.76 -2.47
N SER A 50 7.72 7.94 -3.69
CA SER A 50 8.47 6.89 -4.40
C SER A 50 9.88 6.75 -3.84
N ALA A 51 10.33 5.51 -3.64
CA ALA A 51 11.73 5.19 -3.35
C ALA A 51 12.49 4.81 -4.63
N ASN A 52 13.56 5.54 -4.98
CA ASN A 52 14.41 5.22 -6.14
C ASN A 52 15.77 4.61 -5.73
N GLY A 53 16.26 4.92 -4.53
CA GLY A 53 17.48 4.33 -3.97
C GLY A 53 17.44 2.80 -3.78
N ARG A 54 18.64 2.20 -3.73
CA ARG A 54 18.86 0.78 -3.45
C ARG A 54 18.94 0.50 -1.95
N THR A 55 19.42 1.47 -1.18
CA THR A 55 19.55 1.37 0.28
C THR A 55 18.67 2.39 0.99
N VAL A 56 18.34 2.14 2.26
CA VAL A 56 17.63 3.10 3.11
C VAL A 56 18.39 4.43 3.18
N GLN A 57 19.72 4.38 3.30
CA GLN A 57 20.54 5.59 3.38
C GLN A 57 20.45 6.46 2.12
N GLU A 58 20.41 5.84 0.93
CA GLU A 58 20.21 6.55 -0.34
C GLU A 58 18.83 7.20 -0.40
N VAL A 59 17.78 6.42 -0.10
CA VAL A 59 16.39 6.91 -0.11
C VAL A 59 16.20 8.08 0.85
N MET A 60 16.81 8.01 2.05
CA MET A 60 16.75 9.12 3.01
C MET A 60 17.51 10.35 2.52
N LYS A 61 18.67 10.19 1.87
CA LYS A 61 19.40 11.31 1.27
C LYS A 61 18.58 11.98 0.16
N GLU A 62 17.93 11.20 -0.70
CA GLU A 62 17.03 11.70 -1.75
C GLU A 62 15.83 12.45 -1.15
N PHE A 63 15.21 11.87 -0.12
CA PHE A 63 14.06 12.47 0.55
C PHE A 63 14.40 13.83 1.17
N LEU A 64 15.52 13.91 1.89
CA LEU A 64 15.98 15.15 2.53
C LEU A 64 16.39 16.24 1.53
N ARG A 65 16.79 15.87 0.31
CA ARG A 65 17.07 16.81 -0.79
C ARG A 65 15.81 17.32 -1.49
N GLY A 66 14.67 16.64 -1.29
CA GLY A 66 13.43 16.92 -2.01
C GLY A 66 13.33 16.19 -3.36
N ASP A 67 14.22 15.23 -3.63
CA ASP A 67 14.28 14.51 -4.91
C ASP A 67 13.25 13.36 -5.01
N THR A 68 12.59 13.02 -3.90
CA THR A 68 11.54 11.98 -3.89
C THR A 68 10.22 12.48 -4.48
N LEU A 69 9.70 11.76 -5.47
CA LEU A 69 8.43 12.08 -6.11
C LEU A 69 7.25 11.68 -5.21
N HIS A 70 6.32 12.62 -4.99
CA HIS A 70 5.04 12.31 -4.37
C HIS A 70 4.18 11.46 -5.33
N LEU A 71 3.71 10.31 -4.86
CA LEU A 71 2.86 9.44 -5.64
C LEU A 71 1.43 9.99 -5.67
N LYS A 72 0.93 10.31 -6.87
CA LYS A 72 -0.46 10.76 -7.11
C LYS A 72 -1.46 9.61 -7.31
N ARG A 73 -0.96 8.43 -7.64
CA ARG A 73 -1.73 7.20 -7.87
C ARG A 73 -0.95 5.98 -7.36
N SER A 74 -1.62 4.86 -7.21
CA SER A 74 -0.97 3.58 -6.92
C SER A 74 -0.01 3.18 -8.05
N THR A 75 0.99 2.37 -7.70
CA THR A 75 1.94 1.82 -8.68
C THR A 75 1.53 0.42 -9.15
N ARG A 76 0.53 -0.17 -8.49
CA ARG A 76 -0.05 -1.47 -8.82
C ARG A 76 -1.57 -1.32 -8.83
N GLU A 77 -2.17 -1.66 -9.95
CA GLU A 77 -3.62 -1.71 -10.13
C GLU A 77 -4.17 -3.01 -9.52
N LEU A 78 -5.44 -2.99 -9.13
CA LEU A 78 -6.14 -4.20 -8.71
C LEU A 78 -6.36 -5.10 -9.93
N ASP A 79 -5.86 -6.33 -9.90
CA ASP A 79 -6.39 -7.37 -10.79
C ASP A 79 -7.85 -7.60 -10.41
N THR A 80 -8.73 -7.19 -11.32
CA THR A 80 -10.20 -7.16 -11.18
C THR A 80 -10.82 -8.47 -10.71
N GLU A 81 -10.14 -9.61 -10.92
CA GLU A 81 -10.62 -10.94 -10.53
C GLU A 81 -10.67 -11.14 -9.00
N GLN A 82 -9.80 -10.48 -8.23
CA GLN A 82 -9.72 -10.70 -6.77
C GLN A 82 -10.78 -9.91 -5.98
N VAL A 83 -11.36 -8.86 -6.56
CA VAL A 83 -12.42 -8.06 -5.92
C VAL A 83 -13.78 -8.76 -6.04
N GLN A 84 -14.06 -9.43 -7.16
CA GLN A 84 -15.32 -10.15 -7.37
C GLN A 84 -15.49 -11.34 -6.40
N LEU A 85 -14.41 -12.07 -6.11
CA LEU A 85 -14.41 -13.16 -5.12
C LEU A 85 -14.75 -12.68 -3.69
N ARG A 86 -14.55 -11.39 -3.38
CA ARG A 86 -14.88 -10.80 -2.07
C ARG A 86 -16.32 -10.31 -1.96
N LEU A 87 -16.96 -9.92 -3.07
CA LEU A 87 -18.37 -9.53 -3.09
C LEU A 87 -19.28 -10.77 -2.96
N GLN A 88 -18.95 -11.87 -3.64
CA GLN A 88 -19.74 -13.10 -3.58
C GLN A 88 -19.75 -13.78 -2.20
N ARG A 89 -18.73 -13.56 -1.36
CA ARG A 89 -18.67 -14.12 0.01
C ARG A 89 -19.47 -13.32 1.04
N LYS A 90 -19.91 -12.09 0.74
CA LYS A 90 -20.76 -11.30 1.65
C LYS A 90 -22.26 -11.52 1.44
N GLU A 91 -22.67 -12.07 0.30
CA GLU A 91 -24.09 -12.31 -0.01
C GLU A 91 -24.58 -13.72 0.37
N GLY A 92 -23.67 -14.64 0.74
CA GLY A 92 -24.01 -16.02 1.12
C GLY A 92 -24.21 -16.28 2.62
N ASP A 93 -24.13 -15.25 3.47
CA ASP A 93 -24.25 -15.37 4.93
C ASP A 93 -25.43 -14.53 5.47
N LYS A 94 -26.59 -14.64 4.79
CA LYS A 94 -27.86 -14.07 5.24
C LYS A 94 -29.01 -15.04 5.01
#